data_AF-A0A564Q1Z1-F1
#
_entry.id   AF-A0A564Q1Z1-F1
#
_cell.length_a   1.000
_cell.length_b   1.000
_cell.length_c   1.000
_cell.angle_alpha   90.00
_cell.angle_beta   90.00
_cell.angle_gamma   90.00
#
_symmetry.space_group_name_H-M   'P 1'
#
loop_
_entity.id
_entity.type
_entity.pdbx_description
1 polymer ?
#
loop_
_entity_poly.entity_id
_entity_poly.type
_entity_poly.pdbx_seq_one_letter_code
_entity_poly.pdbx_strand_id
1 'polypeptide(L)'
;MIFERIKSDGLAHINGSYSIWLDGLPAYIGWVLTYEKPILLMLECRDHIDKAVRYFVRLGYDNIVGYLRGGIEAWYDSGFRIEYMELLSAHDLKQRLDSGEDVLVLDVRDENEWKEGHIKGALHIYAGQLESGLSRCML
;
A
#
# COMPACT_ATOMS: atom_id res chain seq x y z
N MET A 1 -4.78 -8.71 -1.88
CA MET A 1 -5.91 -7.75 -1.83
C MET A 1 -5.36 -6.38 -2.13
N ILE A 2 -5.91 -5.64 -3.11
CA ILE A 2 -5.50 -4.29 -3.56
C ILE A 2 -6.58 -3.29 -3.10
N PHE A 3 -6.23 -2.09 -2.60
CA PHE A 3 -7.22 -1.18 -1.98
C PHE A 3 -7.71 -0.03 -2.87
N GLU A 4 -8.86 0.51 -2.46
CA GLU A 4 -9.42 1.82 -2.83
C GLU A 4 -9.30 2.82 -1.65
N ARG A 5 -9.51 4.10 -1.93
CA ARG A 5 -9.59 5.21 -0.96
C ARG A 5 -11.05 5.52 -0.60
N ILE A 6 -11.41 5.53 0.70
CA ILE A 6 -12.71 6.08 1.14
C ILE A 6 -12.59 7.60 1.31
N LYS A 7 -13.56 8.33 0.74
CA LYS A 7 -13.66 9.80 0.78
C LYS A 7 -14.20 10.28 2.13
N SER A 8 -13.37 10.37 3.17
CA SER A 8 -13.50 11.34 4.28
C SER A 8 -12.49 11.03 5.39
N ASP A 9 -11.31 11.64 5.32
CA ASP A 9 -10.40 11.81 6.48
C ASP A 9 -9.49 10.63 6.88
N GLY A 10 -9.41 9.55 6.08
CA GLY A 10 -8.41 8.49 6.26
C GLY A 10 -8.38 7.47 5.13
N LEU A 11 -7.33 6.64 5.08
CA LEU A 11 -7.29 5.48 4.19
C LEU A 11 -7.88 4.26 4.91
N ALA A 12 -9.17 3.98 4.63
CA ALA A 12 -9.84 2.79 5.12
C ALA A 12 -9.37 1.54 4.37
N HIS A 13 -9.18 0.44 5.10
CA HIS A 13 -8.56 -0.74 4.56
C HIS A 13 -8.93 -2.00 5.36
N ILE A 14 -9.06 -3.14 4.72
CA ILE A 14 -9.20 -4.45 5.37
C ILE A 14 -7.85 -4.88 5.96
N ASN A 15 -7.82 -5.32 7.22
CA ASN A 15 -6.60 -5.81 7.86
C ASN A 15 -5.93 -6.94 7.04
N GLY A 16 -4.61 -6.93 6.92
CA GLY A 16 -3.82 -7.96 6.24
C GLY A 16 -3.82 -7.86 4.70
N SER A 17 -4.32 -6.75 4.16
CA SER A 17 -4.36 -6.48 2.72
C SER A 17 -3.23 -5.55 2.28
N TYR A 18 -2.98 -5.45 0.96
CA TYR A 18 -1.85 -4.73 0.38
C TYR A 18 -2.25 -3.72 -0.71
N SER A 19 -2.01 -2.43 -0.52
CA SER A 19 -2.32 -1.44 -1.56
C SER A 19 -1.25 -1.41 -2.63
N ILE A 20 -1.60 -1.80 -3.86
CA ILE A 20 -0.70 -1.67 -5.00
C ILE A 20 -1.51 -1.09 -6.16
N TRP A 21 -1.13 0.08 -6.64
CA TRP A 21 -1.80 0.67 -7.80
C TRP A 21 -1.63 -0.26 -9.02
N LEU A 22 -2.62 -0.26 -9.91
CA LEU A 22 -2.74 -1.26 -10.98
C LEU A 22 -1.46 -1.41 -11.83
N ASP A 23 -0.84 -0.29 -12.21
CA ASP A 23 0.38 -0.27 -13.02
C ASP A 23 1.65 -0.61 -12.25
N GLY A 24 1.61 -0.58 -10.92
CA GLY A 24 2.69 -1.00 -10.05
C GLY A 24 2.73 -2.52 -9.84
N LEU A 25 1.63 -3.24 -10.11
CA LEU A 25 1.57 -4.68 -9.87
C LEU A 25 2.76 -5.46 -10.44
N PRO A 26 3.20 -5.24 -11.69
CA PRO A 26 4.34 -5.97 -12.23
C PRO A 26 5.66 -5.79 -11.47
N ALA A 27 5.82 -4.66 -10.78
CA ALA A 27 7.04 -4.33 -10.04
C ALA A 27 6.99 -4.77 -8.57
N TYR A 28 5.80 -4.75 -7.95
CA TYR A 28 5.69 -4.83 -6.49
C TYR A 28 5.13 -6.16 -5.96
N ILE A 29 4.32 -6.91 -6.72
CA ILE A 29 3.63 -8.08 -6.14
C ILE A 29 4.62 -9.16 -5.65
N GLY A 30 5.77 -9.29 -6.31
CA GLY A 30 6.80 -10.28 -5.95
C GLY A 30 7.53 -10.00 -4.65
N TRP A 31 7.46 -8.77 -4.12
CA TRP A 31 8.03 -8.41 -2.83
C TRP A 31 7.13 -8.74 -1.65
N VAL A 32 5.85 -8.95 -1.92
CA VAL A 32 4.79 -8.92 -0.92
C VAL A 32 4.03 -10.24 -0.84
N LEU A 33 3.76 -10.86 -1.98
CA LEU A 33 2.98 -12.08 -2.06
C LEU A 33 3.86 -13.31 -2.15
N THR A 34 3.33 -14.43 -1.66
CA THR A 34 3.89 -15.76 -1.93
C THR A 34 2.97 -16.48 -2.91
N TYR A 35 3.50 -17.48 -3.63
CA TYR A 35 2.75 -18.18 -4.68
C TYR A 35 1.62 -19.07 -4.13
N GLU A 36 1.71 -19.48 -2.86
CA GLU A 36 0.84 -20.47 -2.25
C GLU A 36 -0.47 -19.87 -1.75
N LYS A 37 -0.47 -18.58 -1.37
CA LYS A 37 -1.62 -17.95 -0.74
C LYS A 37 -2.70 -17.60 -1.77
N PRO A 38 -4.00 -17.84 -1.47
CA PRO A 38 -5.08 -17.43 -2.35
C PRO A 38 -5.17 -15.90 -2.44
N ILE A 39 -5.39 -15.41 -3.65
CA ILE A 39 -5.43 -13.98 -3.97
C ILE A 39 -6.89 -13.58 -4.21
N LEU A 40 -7.43 -12.76 -3.30
CA LEU A 40 -8.67 -12.04 -3.51
C LEU A 40 -8.36 -10.63 -4.02
N LEU A 41 -8.92 -10.27 -5.18
CA LEU A 41 -8.76 -8.95 -5.77
C LEU A 41 -9.84 -8.00 -5.26
N MET A 42 -9.48 -6.74 -5.08
CA MET A 42 -10.43 -5.66 -4.86
C MET A 42 -9.98 -4.52 -5.76
N LEU A 43 -10.89 -4.05 -6.60
CA LEU A 43 -10.58 -3.16 -7.73
C LEU A 43 -11.68 -2.11 -7.83
N GLU A 44 -11.29 -0.86 -8.08
CA GLU A 44 -12.23 0.26 -8.20
C GLU A 44 -13.16 0.14 -9.40
N CYS A 45 -12.62 -0.38 -10.49
CA CYS A 45 -13.34 -0.53 -11.75
C CYS A 45 -13.27 -1.98 -12.24
N ARG A 46 -14.41 -2.52 -12.67
CA ARG A 46 -14.46 -3.86 -13.28
C ARG A 46 -13.58 -3.98 -14.51
N ASP A 47 -13.42 -2.90 -15.27
CA ASP A 47 -12.60 -2.88 -16.49
C ASP A 47 -11.10 -3.11 -16.19
N HIS A 48 -10.69 -2.98 -14.93
CA HIS A 48 -9.32 -3.26 -14.49
C HIS A 48 -9.06 -4.73 -14.20
N ILE A 49 -10.11 -5.58 -14.08
CA ILE A 49 -9.96 -7.00 -13.73
C ILE A 49 -9.04 -7.71 -14.73
N ASP A 50 -9.29 -7.57 -16.02
CA ASP A 50 -8.51 -8.26 -17.06
C ASP A 50 -7.04 -7.81 -17.06
N LYS A 51 -6.78 -6.53 -16.77
CA LYS A 51 -5.42 -6.00 -16.70
C LYS A 51 -4.70 -6.51 -15.46
N ALA A 52 -5.36 -6.48 -14.30
CA ALA A 52 -4.82 -7.00 -13.05
C ALA A 52 -4.50 -8.49 -13.18
N VAL A 53 -5.48 -9.32 -13.56
CA VAL A 53 -5.30 -10.78 -13.74
C VAL A 53 -4.15 -11.08 -14.69
N ARG A 54 -4.04 -10.35 -15.81
CA ARG A 54 -2.91 -10.52 -16.75
C ARG A 54 -1.56 -10.23 -16.10
N TYR A 55 -1.45 -9.22 -15.23
CA TYR A 55 -0.20 -8.95 -14.51
C TYR A 55 0.15 -10.04 -13.51
N PHE A 56 -0.82 -10.49 -12.72
CA PHE A 56 -0.64 -11.58 -11.75
C PHE A 56 -0.18 -12.88 -12.45
N VAL A 57 -0.91 -13.34 -13.47
CA VAL A 57 -0.61 -14.58 -14.19
C VAL A 57 0.75 -14.52 -14.91
N ARG A 58 1.12 -13.38 -15.51
CA ARG A 58 2.43 -13.22 -16.18
C ARG A 58 3.62 -13.38 -15.24
N LEU A 59 3.41 -13.13 -13.95
CA LEU A 59 4.42 -13.27 -12.91
C LEU A 59 4.29 -14.59 -12.13
N GLY A 60 3.40 -15.50 -12.56
CA GLY A 60 3.20 -16.81 -11.93
C GLY A 60 2.27 -16.81 -10.73
N TYR A 61 1.58 -15.71 -10.44
CA TYR A 61 0.58 -15.62 -9.38
C TYR A 61 -0.80 -15.95 -9.94
N ASP A 62 -1.14 -17.23 -10.05
CA ASP A 62 -2.36 -17.72 -10.69
C ASP A 62 -3.43 -18.23 -9.70
N ASN A 63 -3.12 -18.30 -8.40
CA ASN A 63 -4.06 -18.65 -7.34
C ASN A 63 -5.05 -17.52 -7.01
N ILE A 64 -5.73 -16.98 -8.02
CA ILE A 64 -6.73 -15.91 -7.88
C ILE A 64 -8.10 -16.55 -7.63
N VAL A 65 -8.61 -16.42 -6.40
CA VAL A 65 -9.87 -17.07 -5.98
C VAL A 65 -11.11 -16.24 -6.30
N GLY A 66 -10.94 -14.96 -6.63
CA GLY A 66 -12.05 -14.10 -7.04
C GLY A 66 -11.75 -12.61 -6.84
N TYR A 67 -12.82 -11.82 -6.87
CA TYR A 67 -12.77 -10.40 -6.56
C TYR A 67 -13.93 -9.98 -5.66
N LEU A 68 -13.71 -8.96 -4.85
CA LEU A 68 -14.73 -8.38 -3.97
C LEU A 68 -15.63 -7.43 -4.77
N ARG A 69 -16.86 -7.85 -5.02
CA ARG A 69 -17.87 -7.01 -5.67
C ARG A 69 -18.37 -5.93 -4.70
N GLY A 70 -18.37 -4.68 -5.14
CA GLY A 70 -18.82 -3.54 -4.33
C GLY A 70 -17.75 -2.95 -3.41
N GLY A 71 -16.50 -3.40 -3.57
CA GLY A 71 -15.35 -2.81 -2.90
C GLY A 71 -15.42 -2.90 -1.38
N ILE A 72 -14.71 -1.98 -0.73
CA ILE A 72 -14.63 -1.90 0.73
C ILE A 72 -15.96 -1.46 1.37
N GLU A 73 -16.80 -0.73 0.64
CA GLU A 73 -18.13 -0.32 1.12
C GLU A 73 -19.03 -1.54 1.36
N ALA A 74 -19.13 -2.44 0.37
CA ALA A 74 -19.92 -3.67 0.53
C ALA A 74 -19.38 -4.59 1.64
N TRP A 75 -18.06 -4.59 1.87
CA TRP A 75 -17.44 -5.30 2.99
C TRP A 75 -17.89 -4.73 4.34
N TYR A 76 -17.83 -3.40 4.48
CA TYR A 76 -18.25 -2.70 5.68
C TYR A 76 -19.76 -2.87 5.95
N ASP A 77 -20.60 -2.68 4.92
CA ASP A 77 -22.06 -2.82 5.02
C ASP A 77 -22.51 -4.24 5.41
N SER A 78 -21.67 -5.25 5.10
CA SER A 78 -21.89 -6.64 5.51
C SER A 78 -21.51 -6.91 6.98
N GLY A 79 -21.10 -5.89 7.73
CA GLY A 79 -20.72 -5.97 9.13
C GLY A 79 -19.30 -6.48 9.38
N PHE A 80 -18.45 -6.54 8.34
CA PHE A 80 -17.05 -6.91 8.50
C PHE A 80 -16.19 -5.71 8.93
N ARG A 81 -15.07 -6.01 9.61
CA ARG A 81 -14.17 -4.99 10.16
C ARG A 81 -13.32 -4.35 9.06
N ILE A 82 -13.07 -3.06 9.24
CA ILE A 82 -12.11 -2.25 8.51
C ILE A 82 -11.20 -1.52 9.51
N GLU A 83 -10.02 -1.17 9.06
CA GLU A 83 -9.02 -0.38 9.76
C GLU A 83 -8.80 0.93 9.01
N TYR A 84 -8.21 1.91 9.69
CA TYR A 84 -7.97 3.24 9.14
C TYR A 84 -6.51 3.63 9.36
N MET A 85 -5.94 4.28 8.36
CA MET A 85 -4.65 4.96 8.48
C MET A 85 -4.88 6.46 8.53
N GLU A 86 -4.27 7.11 9.52
CA GLU A 86 -4.28 8.56 9.67
C GLU A 86 -3.49 9.21 8.53
N LEU A 87 -3.98 10.34 8.05
CA LEU A 87 -3.29 11.17 7.06
C LEU A 87 -2.73 12.41 7.75
N LEU A 88 -1.45 12.68 7.51
CA LEU A 88 -0.78 13.87 8.00
C LEU A 88 -0.49 14.81 6.83
N SER A 89 -0.86 16.08 6.94
CA SER A 89 -0.53 17.05 5.90
C SER A 89 0.97 17.42 5.93
N ALA A 90 1.50 17.91 4.82
CA ALA A 90 2.88 18.40 4.78
C ALA A 90 3.12 19.57 5.75
N HIS A 91 2.10 20.40 6.01
CA HIS A 91 2.19 21.51 6.95
C HIS A 91 2.25 21.00 8.39
N ASP A 92 1.41 20.03 8.75
CA ASP A 92 1.41 19.43 10.09
C ASP A 92 2.71 18.69 10.35
N LEU A 93 3.20 17.91 9.38
CA LEU A 93 4.51 17.25 9.47
C LEU A 93 5.62 18.27 9.71
N LYS A 94 5.63 19.38 8.97
CA LYS A 94 6.62 20.44 9.16
C LYS A 94 6.55 21.04 10.57
N GLN A 95 5.35 21.33 11.09
CA GLN A 95 5.19 21.87 12.44
C GLN A 95 5.74 20.93 13.51
N ARG A 96 5.47 19.62 13.39
CA ARG A 96 6.00 18.61 14.32
C ARG A 96 7.52 18.57 14.30
N LEU A 97 8.12 18.52 13.11
CA LEU A 97 9.57 18.56 12.93
C LEU A 97 10.20 19.84 13.50
N ASP A 98 9.62 21.00 13.23
CA ASP A 98 10.11 22.29 13.73
C ASP A 98 9.98 22.41 15.26
N SER A 99 9.01 21.73 15.86
CA SER A 99 8.81 21.68 17.32
C SER A 99 9.79 20.74 18.05
N GLY A 100 10.56 19.94 17.31
CA GLY A 100 11.46 18.93 17.87
C GLY A 100 10.74 17.66 18.36
N GLU A 101 9.52 17.40 17.88
CA GLU A 101 8.84 16.12 18.11
C GLU A 101 9.66 14.98 17.48
N ASP A 102 9.77 13.86 18.20
CA ASP A 102 10.46 12.67 17.71
C ASP A 102 9.62 11.95 16.66
N VAL A 103 9.79 12.35 15.40
CA VAL A 103 9.05 11.85 14.24
C VAL A 103 10.00 11.15 13.28
N LEU A 104 9.82 9.84 13.10
CA LEU A 104 10.47 9.11 12.03
C LEU A 104 9.77 9.38 10.68
N VAL A 105 10.48 10.01 9.76
CA VAL A 105 10.04 10.15 8.37
C VAL A 105 10.69 9.05 7.54
N LEU A 106 9.88 8.20 6.93
CA LEU A 106 10.36 7.14 6.05
C LEU A 106 10.00 7.45 4.60
N ASP A 107 11.00 7.57 3.74
CA ASP A 107 10.84 7.66 2.29
C ASP A 107 11.01 6.27 1.69
N VAL A 108 9.99 5.81 0.98
CA VAL A 108 9.92 4.46 0.39
C VAL A 108 10.03 4.44 -1.13
N ARG A 109 10.33 5.59 -1.73
CA ARG A 109 10.51 5.76 -3.18
C ARG A 109 11.79 5.09 -3.67
N ASP A 110 11.98 5.06 -4.99
CA ASP A 110 13.22 4.53 -5.54
C ASP A 110 14.44 5.42 -5.23
N GLU A 111 15.63 4.89 -5.48
CA GLU A 111 16.91 5.55 -5.19
C GLU A 111 17.13 6.83 -6.02
N ASN A 112 16.59 6.90 -7.24
CA ASN A 112 16.75 8.08 -8.10
C ASN A 112 15.87 9.22 -7.58
N GLU A 113 14.60 8.93 -7.27
CA GLU A 113 13.68 9.88 -6.67
C GLU A 113 14.19 10.42 -5.32
N TRP A 114 14.81 9.55 -4.51
CA TRP A 114 15.46 9.94 -3.26
C TRP A 114 16.62 10.92 -3.48
N LYS A 115 17.47 10.64 -4.47
CA LYS A 115 18.63 11.47 -4.83
C LYS A 115 18.25 12.84 -5.40
N GLU A 116 17.12 12.94 -6.09
CA GLU A 116 16.61 14.20 -6.63
C GLU A 116 16.13 15.16 -5.54
N GLY A 117 15.73 14.63 -4.39
CA GLY A 117 15.39 15.42 -3.21
C GLY A 117 14.48 14.68 -2.25
N HIS A 118 14.66 14.96 -0.96
CA HIS A 118 13.90 14.33 0.11
C HIS A 118 13.81 15.24 1.34
N ILE A 119 12.92 14.88 2.26
CA ILE A 119 12.77 15.58 3.54
C ILE A 119 14.04 15.38 4.37
N LYS A 120 14.62 16.48 4.88
CA LYS A 120 15.83 16.42 5.71
C LYS A 120 15.59 15.55 6.94
N GLY A 121 16.49 14.60 7.19
CA GLY A 121 16.41 13.69 8.33
C GLY A 121 15.52 12.47 8.09
N ALA A 122 14.89 12.34 6.91
CA ALA A 122 14.19 11.13 6.55
C ALA A 122 15.16 9.93 6.44
N LEU A 123 14.65 8.75 6.75
CA LEU A 123 15.29 7.48 6.44
C LEU A 123 14.77 6.99 5.08
N HIS A 124 15.66 6.44 4.25
CA HIS A 124 15.27 5.85 2.97
C HIS A 124 15.29 4.33 3.03
N ILE A 125 14.15 3.71 2.72
CA ILE A 125 14.02 2.26 2.53
C ILE A 125 13.05 2.03 1.37
N TYR A 126 13.56 1.61 0.21
CA TYR A 126 12.71 1.28 -0.93
C TYR A 126 11.56 0.34 -0.56
N ALA A 127 10.35 0.64 -1.02
CA ALA A 127 9.11 -0.05 -0.62
C ALA A 127 9.20 -1.58 -0.74
N GLY A 128 9.82 -2.10 -1.82
CA GLY A 128 9.99 -3.55 -1.99
C GLY A 128 10.86 -4.21 -0.91
N GLN A 129 11.75 -3.46 -0.28
CA GLN A 129 12.63 -3.95 0.77
C GLN A 129 12.09 -3.70 2.18
N LEU A 130 10.95 -3.01 2.31
CA LEU A 130 10.46 -2.52 3.59
C LEU A 130 10.25 -3.62 4.63
N GLU A 131 9.58 -4.71 4.26
CA GLU A 131 9.36 -5.87 5.14
C GLU A 131 10.67 -6.43 5.73
N SER A 132 11.70 -6.56 4.90
CA SER A 132 13.03 -7.00 5.35
C SER A 132 13.86 -5.90 6.04
N GLY A 133 13.48 -4.64 5.85
CA GLY A 133 14.21 -3.46 6.29
C GLY A 133 13.68 -2.84 7.58
N LEU A 134 12.47 -3.21 8.03
CA LEU A 134 11.79 -2.65 9.20
C LEU A 134 12.62 -2.70 10.48
N SER A 135 13.47 -3.71 10.65
CA SER A 135 14.40 -3.80 11.80
C SER A 135 15.37 -2.62 11.88
N ARG A 136 15.63 -1.91 10.77
CA ARG A 136 16.48 -0.71 10.74
C ARG A 136 15.78 0.55 11.26
N CYS A 137 14.45 0.54 11.34
CA CYS A 137 13.64 1.66 11.83
C CYS A 137 13.39 1.62 13.35
N MET A 138 13.76 0.52 14.03
CA MET A 138 13.48 0.29 15.45
C MET A 138 14.71 0.56 16.36
N LEU A 139 15.68 1.35 15.88
CA LEU A 139 16.87 1.80 16.63
C LEU A 139 16.78 3.30 16.90
#